data_AF-A0A316S7F6-F1
#
_entry.id   AF-A0A316S7F6-F1
#
_cell.length_a   1.000
_cell.length_b   1.000
_cell.length_c   1.000
_cell.angle_alpha   90.00
_cell.angle_beta   90.00
_cell.angle_gamma   90.00
#
_symmetry.space_group_name_H-M   'P 1'
#
loop_
_entity.id
_entity.type
_entity.pdbx_description
1 polymer ?
#
loop_
_entity_poly.entity_id
_entity_poly.type
_entity_poly.pdbx_seq_one_letter_code
_entity_poly.pdbx_strand_id
1 'polypeptide(L)'
;MLHRYKEFIKAVSGNAEKEEELKEIVCDAVEKIKHYCPEEFWATVYKMHCVAYGPHFDEKLARMAVGKMRNVDGSAGEHWTIEQTSQIADQYGIVHKADWYYVMNMLYSDFAQVIGNDSNTYAKMAKAYMQDPDAPEGKVLNLWLTQIKSK
;
A
#
# COMPACT_ATOMS: atom_id res chain seq x y z
N MET A 1 28.78 -14.57 -22.87
CA MET A 1 27.60 -14.72 -21.98
C MET A 1 27.40 -13.36 -21.31
N LEU A 2 26.21 -12.75 -21.44
CA LEU A 2 25.96 -11.45 -20.82
C LEU A 2 25.90 -11.63 -19.29
N HIS A 3 26.61 -10.79 -18.54
CA HIS A 3 26.55 -10.82 -17.08
C HIS A 3 25.11 -10.64 -16.58
N ARG A 4 24.70 -11.42 -15.58
CA ARG A 4 23.40 -11.23 -14.92
C ARG A 4 23.47 -10.03 -14.00
N TYR A 5 22.35 -9.33 -13.81
CA TYR A 5 22.27 -8.16 -12.92
C TYR A 5 22.90 -8.40 -11.53
N LYS A 6 22.62 -9.56 -10.91
CA LYS A 6 23.19 -9.97 -9.62
C LYS A 6 24.72 -10.06 -9.58
N GLU A 7 25.38 -10.21 -10.72
CA GLU A 7 26.85 -10.27 -10.80
C GLU A 7 27.45 -8.86 -10.71
N PHE A 8 26.78 -7.85 -11.28
CA PHE A 8 27.16 -6.45 -11.10
C PHE A 8 27.01 -6.00 -9.65
N ILE A 9 25.91 -6.36 -8.97
CA ILE A 9 25.72 -6.07 -7.53
C ILE A 9 26.91 -6.59 -6.71
N LYS A 10 27.35 -7.82 -6.98
CA LYS A 10 28.49 -8.42 -6.28
C LYS A 10 29.81 -7.70 -6.57
N ALA A 11 30.01 -7.25 -7.81
CA ALA A 11 31.24 -6.59 -8.24
C ALA A 11 31.42 -5.19 -7.64
N VAL A 12 30.32 -4.49 -7.32
CA VAL A 12 30.37 -3.15 -6.72
C VAL A 12 30.32 -3.17 -5.19
N SER A 13 30.02 -4.33 -4.58
CA SER A 13 29.82 -4.46 -3.13
C SER A 13 31.02 -3.95 -2.32
N GLY A 14 30.74 -3.07 -1.35
CA GLY A 14 31.75 -2.44 -0.50
C GLY A 14 32.37 -1.16 -1.08
N ASN A 15 31.93 -0.74 -2.27
CA ASN A 15 32.27 0.56 -2.86
C ASN A 15 31.00 1.40 -2.99
N ALA A 16 30.81 2.34 -2.06
CA ALA A 16 29.59 3.16 -1.96
C ALA A 16 29.30 3.98 -3.23
N GLU A 17 30.34 4.53 -3.88
CA GLU A 17 30.17 5.32 -5.11
C GLU A 17 29.64 4.46 -6.26
N LYS A 18 30.23 3.28 -6.46
CA LYS A 18 29.79 2.33 -7.49
C LYS A 18 28.44 1.69 -7.18
N GLU A 19 28.14 1.45 -5.90
CA GLU A 19 26.83 0.98 -5.46
C GLU A 19 25.75 2.00 -5.79
N GLU A 20 26.01 3.28 -5.55
CA GLU A 20 25.06 4.35 -5.86
C GLU A 20 24.87 4.54 -7.37
N GLU A 21 25.97 4.57 -8.13
CA GLU A 21 25.90 4.64 -9.59
C GLU A 21 25.09 3.48 -10.19
N LEU A 22 25.28 2.26 -9.66
CA LEU A 22 24.51 1.09 -10.10
C LEU A 22 23.01 1.21 -9.76
N LYS A 23 22.66 1.81 -8.61
CA LYS A 23 21.26 2.06 -8.25
C LYS A 23 20.63 3.06 -9.22
N GLU A 24 21.28 4.18 -9.50
CA GLU A 24 20.78 5.22 -10.41
C GLU A 24 20.49 4.65 -11.80
N ILE A 25 21.40 3.85 -12.36
CA ILE A 25 21.20 3.17 -13.66
C ILE A 25 19.94 2.30 -13.65
N VAL A 26 19.70 1.59 -12.55
CA VAL A 26 18.56 0.67 -12.42
C VAL A 26 17.27 1.44 -12.18
N CYS A 27 17.31 2.51 -11.38
CA CYS A 27 16.18 3.43 -11.18
C CYS A 27 15.72 4.01 -12.52
N ASP A 28 16.63 4.54 -13.33
CA ASP A 28 16.34 5.06 -14.66
C ASP A 28 15.72 4.00 -15.58
N ALA A 29 16.23 2.76 -15.52
CA ALA A 29 15.68 1.66 -16.30
C ALA A 29 14.26 1.30 -15.85
N VAL A 30 14.01 1.23 -14.53
CA VAL A 30 12.70 0.92 -13.95
C VAL A 30 11.68 2.01 -14.28
N GLU A 31 12.04 3.29 -14.18
CA GLU A 31 11.15 4.40 -14.56
C GLU A 31 10.75 4.33 -16.03
N LYS A 32 11.65 3.89 -16.93
CA LYS A 32 11.28 3.67 -18.35
C LYS A 32 10.27 2.54 -18.53
N ILE A 33 10.29 1.49 -17.69
CA ILE A 33 9.30 0.40 -17.75
C ILE A 33 7.89 0.95 -17.57
N LYS A 34 7.69 1.99 -16.75
CA LYS A 34 6.39 2.64 -16.57
C LYS A 34 5.75 3.11 -17.88
N HIS A 35 6.56 3.53 -18.85
CA HIS A 35 6.09 4.01 -20.15
C HIS A 35 5.81 2.87 -21.13
N TYR A 36 6.64 1.82 -21.13
CA TYR A 36 6.55 0.74 -22.12
C TYR A 36 5.69 -0.44 -21.66
N CYS A 37 5.67 -0.72 -20.35
CA CYS A 37 4.91 -1.80 -19.72
C CYS A 37 4.46 -1.40 -18.31
N PRO A 38 3.41 -0.58 -18.19
CA PRO A 38 2.91 -0.09 -16.90
C PRO A 38 2.55 -1.22 -15.92
N GLU A 39 2.01 -2.33 -16.41
CA GLU A 39 1.64 -3.49 -15.58
C GLU A 39 2.87 -4.11 -14.89
N GLU A 40 3.95 -4.37 -15.63
CA GLU A 40 5.17 -4.93 -15.07
C GLU A 40 5.88 -3.93 -14.16
N PHE A 41 5.82 -2.63 -14.49
CA PHE A 41 6.31 -1.57 -13.62
C PHE A 41 5.62 -1.62 -12.26
N TRP A 42 4.29 -1.59 -12.23
CA TRP A 42 3.54 -1.62 -10.97
C TRP A 42 3.76 -2.93 -10.22
N ALA A 43 3.75 -4.08 -10.90
CA ALA A 43 4.07 -5.37 -10.29
C ALA A 43 5.46 -5.39 -9.64
N THR A 44 6.45 -4.77 -10.28
CA THR A 44 7.82 -4.65 -9.77
C THR A 44 7.89 -3.70 -8.58
N VAL A 45 7.31 -2.51 -8.68
CA VAL A 45 7.27 -1.50 -7.60
C VAL A 45 6.60 -2.08 -6.35
N TYR A 46 5.51 -2.86 -6.49
CA TYR A 46 4.87 -3.48 -5.33
C TYR A 46 5.71 -4.59 -4.70
N LYS A 47 6.46 -5.37 -5.49
CA LYS A 47 7.42 -6.33 -4.92
C LYS A 47 8.52 -5.61 -4.14
N MET A 48 9.05 -4.50 -4.67
CA MET A 48 10.03 -3.67 -3.97
C MET A 48 9.45 -3.06 -2.68
N HIS A 49 8.21 -2.58 -2.73
CA HIS A 49 7.47 -2.09 -1.56
C HIS A 49 7.39 -3.16 -0.48
N CYS A 50 6.97 -4.38 -0.83
CA CYS A 50 6.85 -5.47 0.14
C CYS A 50 8.19 -5.85 0.78
N VAL A 51 9.30 -5.73 0.04
CA VAL A 51 10.65 -5.93 0.59
C VAL A 51 11.02 -4.82 1.58
N ALA A 52 10.65 -3.57 1.29
CA ALA A 52 11.02 -2.41 2.11
C ALA A 52 10.14 -2.23 3.36
N TYR A 53 8.83 -2.45 3.24
CA TYR A 53 7.82 -2.10 4.25
C TYR A 53 7.00 -3.30 4.75
N GLY A 54 7.30 -4.51 4.26
CA GLY A 54 6.44 -5.68 4.47
C GLY A 54 5.17 -5.63 3.61
N PRO A 55 4.28 -6.62 3.73
CA PRO A 55 3.08 -6.74 2.90
C PRO A 55 1.94 -5.80 3.37
N HIS A 56 2.29 -4.58 3.78
CA HIS A 56 1.38 -3.56 4.33
C HIS A 56 1.51 -2.26 3.55
N PHE A 57 0.48 -1.42 3.60
CA PHE A 57 0.61 -0.05 3.12
C PHE A 57 1.67 0.71 3.91
N ASP A 58 2.45 1.53 3.20
CA ASP A 58 3.04 2.72 3.82
C ASP A 58 2.03 3.87 3.75
N GLU A 59 2.30 4.96 4.45
CA GLU A 59 1.38 6.10 4.49
C GLU A 59 1.14 6.70 3.08
N LYS A 60 2.18 6.81 2.26
CA LYS A 60 2.09 7.42 0.92
C LYS A 60 1.16 6.60 0.02
N LEU A 61 1.32 5.27 0.01
CA LEU A 61 0.50 4.38 -0.79
C LEU A 61 -0.94 4.35 -0.28
N ALA A 62 -1.15 4.36 1.04
CA ALA A 62 -2.49 4.40 1.62
C ALA A 62 -3.22 5.70 1.26
N ARG A 63 -2.57 6.86 1.36
CA ARG A 63 -3.17 8.16 0.96
C ARG A 63 -3.53 8.18 -0.52
N MET A 64 -2.68 7.63 -1.40
CA MET A 64 -2.99 7.48 -2.81
C MET A 64 -4.20 6.55 -3.04
N ALA A 65 -4.27 5.45 -2.32
CA ALA A 65 -5.37 4.48 -2.41
C ALA A 65 -6.70 5.08 -1.97
N VAL A 66 -6.72 5.71 -0.78
CA VAL A 66 -7.91 6.36 -0.22
C VAL A 66 -8.34 7.55 -1.07
N GLY A 67 -7.41 8.37 -1.57
CA GLY A 67 -7.73 9.51 -2.44
C GLY A 67 -8.43 9.14 -3.75
N LYS A 68 -8.39 7.87 -4.16
CA LYS A 68 -9.09 7.36 -5.36
C LYS A 68 -10.47 6.75 -5.07
N MET A 69 -10.88 6.70 -3.80
CA MET A 69 -12.18 6.16 -3.40
C MET A 69 -13.33 7.05 -3.88
N ARG A 70 -14.44 6.42 -4.23
CA ARG A 70 -15.72 7.07 -4.56
C ARG A 70 -16.73 6.56 -3.55
N ASN A 71 -17.12 7.43 -2.63
CA ASN A 71 -17.93 7.06 -1.49
C ASN A 71 -19.40 6.95 -1.89
N VAL A 72 -20.14 6.03 -1.28
CA VAL A 72 -21.57 5.82 -1.57
C VAL A 72 -22.44 7.04 -1.22
N ASP A 73 -21.95 7.97 -0.40
CA ASP A 73 -22.62 9.25 -0.11
C ASP A 73 -22.43 10.32 -1.20
N GLY A 74 -21.66 10.00 -2.26
CA GLY A 74 -21.36 10.89 -3.37
C GLY A 74 -20.08 11.72 -3.21
N SER A 75 -19.43 11.67 -2.04
CA SER A 75 -18.11 12.27 -1.83
C SER A 75 -16.98 11.41 -2.44
N ALA A 76 -15.75 11.94 -2.46
CA ALA A 76 -14.59 11.22 -2.96
C ALA A 76 -13.39 11.43 -2.03
N GLY A 77 -12.51 10.43 -1.99
CA GLY A 77 -11.32 10.46 -1.15
C GLY A 77 -11.60 10.06 0.31
N GLU A 78 -10.75 10.58 1.21
CA GLU A 78 -10.83 10.28 2.64
C GLU A 78 -12.05 10.91 3.30
N HIS A 79 -12.69 10.15 4.19
CA HIS A 79 -13.69 10.66 5.14
C HIS A 79 -13.03 10.98 6.48
N TRP A 80 -12.10 10.13 6.93
CA TRP A 80 -11.23 10.41 8.07
C TRP A 80 -9.78 10.49 7.65
N THR A 81 -9.07 11.47 8.19
CA THR A 81 -7.63 11.60 7.95
C THR A 81 -6.85 10.46 8.61
N ILE A 82 -5.60 10.25 8.19
CA ILE A 82 -4.74 9.25 8.83
C ILE A 82 -4.50 9.57 10.30
N GLU A 83 -4.46 10.84 10.68
CA GLU A 83 -4.26 11.26 12.07
C GLU A 83 -5.48 10.89 12.93
N GLN A 84 -6.70 11.14 12.42
CA GLN A 84 -7.94 10.75 13.09
C GLN A 84 -8.05 9.24 13.26
N THR A 85 -7.78 8.47 12.20
CA THR A 85 -7.83 7.01 12.27
C THR A 85 -6.70 6.43 13.13
N SER A 86 -5.53 7.04 13.14
CA SER A 86 -4.38 6.64 13.98
C SER A 86 -4.64 6.78 15.47
N GLN A 87 -5.35 7.85 15.89
CA GLN A 87 -5.74 8.01 17.29
C GLN A 87 -6.67 6.89 17.76
N ILE A 88 -7.55 6.40 16.87
CA ILE A 88 -8.43 5.27 17.15
C ILE A 88 -7.62 3.97 17.13
N ALA A 89 -6.71 3.79 16.17
CA ALA A 89 -5.82 2.64 16.06
C ALA A 89 -5.04 2.38 17.36
N ASP A 90 -4.55 3.44 18.01
CA ASP A 90 -3.83 3.35 19.28
C ASP A 90 -4.69 2.73 20.39
N GLN A 91 -5.99 3.06 20.46
CA GLN A 91 -6.92 2.49 21.43
C GLN A 91 -7.15 0.99 21.23
N TYR A 92 -7.00 0.51 20.00
CA TYR A 92 -7.17 -0.88 19.62
C TYR A 92 -5.87 -1.68 19.54
N GLY A 93 -4.71 -1.04 19.80
CA GLY A 93 -3.39 -1.68 19.71
C GLY A 93 -2.99 -2.07 18.29
N ILE A 94 -3.43 -1.30 17.28
CA ILE A 94 -3.17 -1.61 15.87
C ILE A 94 -1.81 -1.06 15.46
N VAL A 95 -0.93 -1.96 15.01
CA VAL A 95 0.45 -1.64 14.61
C VAL A 95 0.50 -1.02 13.20
N HIS A 96 -0.20 -1.62 12.23
CA HIS A 96 -0.19 -1.15 10.84
C HIS A 96 -1.21 -0.04 10.61
N LYS A 97 -0.86 1.18 11.03
CA LYS A 97 -1.75 2.36 10.98
C LYS A 97 -2.18 2.75 9.56
N ALA A 98 -1.33 2.55 8.56
CA ALA A 98 -1.67 2.84 7.16
C ALA A 98 -2.72 1.87 6.60
N ASP A 99 -2.60 0.57 6.92
CA ASP A 99 -3.64 -0.42 6.61
C ASP A 99 -4.96 -0.07 7.31
N TRP A 100 -4.89 0.31 8.59
CA TRP A 100 -6.06 0.72 9.36
C TRP A 100 -6.77 1.93 8.75
N TYR A 101 -6.00 2.95 8.38
CA TYR A 101 -6.51 4.14 7.70
C TYR A 101 -7.21 3.80 6.38
N TYR A 102 -6.60 2.90 5.58
CA TYR A 102 -7.23 2.41 4.36
C TYR A 102 -8.54 1.67 4.65
N VAL A 103 -8.54 0.71 5.59
CA VAL A 103 -9.72 -0.10 5.91
C VAL A 103 -10.86 0.74 6.48
N MET A 104 -10.58 1.68 7.38
CA MET A 104 -11.58 2.59 7.94
C MET A 104 -12.28 3.38 6.83
N ASN A 105 -11.52 3.99 5.93
CA ASN A 105 -12.08 4.77 4.83
C ASN A 105 -12.75 3.88 3.77
N MET A 106 -12.21 2.69 3.48
CA MET A 106 -12.84 1.72 2.58
C MET A 106 -14.21 1.29 3.10
N LEU A 107 -14.32 0.94 4.38
CA LEU A 107 -15.60 0.53 4.97
C LEU A 107 -16.61 1.68 4.97
N TYR A 108 -16.19 2.92 5.24
CA TYR A 108 -17.07 4.08 5.07
C TYR A 108 -17.51 4.22 3.61
N SER A 109 -16.56 4.15 2.68
CA SER A 109 -16.79 4.29 1.24
C SER A 109 -17.91 3.36 0.76
N ASP A 110 -17.98 2.13 1.29
CA ASP A 110 -18.97 1.12 0.90
C ASP A 110 -20.26 1.15 1.74
N PHE A 111 -20.17 1.44 3.05
CA PHE A 111 -21.27 1.22 4.00
C PHE A 111 -21.88 2.50 4.61
N ALA A 112 -21.42 3.69 4.21
CA ALA A 112 -21.91 4.98 4.75
C ALA A 112 -23.43 5.15 4.67
N GLN A 113 -24.10 4.63 3.63
CA GLN A 113 -25.56 4.71 3.51
C GLN A 113 -26.31 3.85 4.55
N VAL A 114 -25.68 2.80 5.08
CA VAL A 114 -26.30 1.86 6.03
C VAL A 114 -25.93 2.20 7.47
N ILE A 115 -24.65 2.46 7.71
CA ILE A 115 -24.10 2.70 9.06
C ILE A 115 -24.16 4.19 9.42
N GLY A 116 -24.20 5.08 8.43
CA GLY A 116 -24.06 6.52 8.64
C GLY A 116 -22.64 6.89 9.06
N ASN A 117 -22.53 7.97 9.83
CA ASN A 117 -21.26 8.50 10.32
C ASN A 117 -20.95 8.04 11.76
N ASP A 118 -20.80 6.72 11.97
CA ASP A 118 -20.46 6.11 13.26
C ASP A 118 -19.04 5.50 13.25
N SER A 119 -18.05 6.32 13.59
CA SER A 119 -16.64 5.93 13.61
C SER A 119 -16.33 4.74 14.53
N ASN A 120 -17.11 4.51 15.60
CA ASN A 120 -16.89 3.39 16.51
C ASN A 120 -17.31 2.06 15.87
N THR A 121 -18.43 2.04 15.15
CA THR A 121 -18.87 0.85 14.41
C THR A 121 -17.85 0.50 13.31
N TYR A 122 -17.38 1.50 12.55
CA TYR A 122 -16.32 1.27 11.56
C TYR A 122 -15.01 0.77 12.19
N ALA A 123 -14.60 1.32 13.33
CA ALA A 123 -13.39 0.86 14.01
C ALA A 123 -13.49 -0.62 14.43
N LYS A 124 -14.64 -1.04 14.96
CA LYS A 124 -14.86 -2.46 15.31
C LYS A 124 -14.81 -3.37 14.09
N MET A 125 -15.44 -2.95 12.99
CA MET A 125 -15.41 -3.69 11.72
C MET A 125 -14.00 -3.74 11.12
N ALA A 126 -13.27 -2.62 11.13
CA ALA A 126 -11.90 -2.54 10.64
C ALA A 126 -10.98 -3.48 11.41
N LYS A 127 -11.10 -3.49 12.74
CA LYS A 127 -10.37 -4.44 13.59
C LYS A 127 -10.69 -5.89 13.24
N ALA A 128 -11.98 -6.24 13.17
CA ALA A 128 -12.39 -7.60 12.83
C ALA A 128 -11.89 -8.02 11.44
N TYR A 129 -11.92 -7.11 10.47
CA TYR A 129 -11.44 -7.34 9.11
C TYR A 129 -9.92 -7.58 9.04
N MET A 130 -9.14 -6.78 9.77
CA MET A 130 -7.67 -6.86 9.80
C MET A 130 -7.14 -8.02 10.65
N GLN A 131 -7.86 -8.41 11.71
CA GLN A 131 -7.47 -9.48 12.64
C GLN A 131 -8.16 -10.81 12.34
N ASP A 132 -8.66 -10.96 11.12
CA ASP A 132 -9.27 -12.19 10.62
C ASP A 132 -8.25 -13.35 10.70
N PRO A 133 -8.49 -14.39 11.52
CA PRO A 133 -7.55 -15.50 11.70
C PRO A 133 -7.40 -16.37 10.46
N ASP A 134 -8.38 -16.33 9.54
CA ASP A 134 -8.35 -17.11 8.29
C ASP A 134 -7.65 -16.34 7.16
N ALA A 135 -7.31 -15.07 7.38
CA ALA A 135 -6.65 -14.22 6.41
C ALA A 135 -5.13 -14.38 6.42
N PRO A 136 -4.47 -14.37 5.24
CA PRO A 136 -3.03 -14.24 5.19
C PRO A 136 -2.58 -12.84 5.62
N GLU A 137 -1.33 -12.76 6.08
CA GLU A 137 -0.64 -11.48 6.28
C GLU A 137 -0.68 -10.64 4.99
N GLY A 138 -0.94 -9.34 5.13
CA GLY A 138 -1.08 -8.43 3.99
C GLY A 138 -2.39 -8.52 3.21
N LYS A 139 -3.44 -9.19 3.73
CA LYS A 139 -4.79 -9.21 3.14
C LYS A 139 -5.28 -7.82 2.69
N VAL A 140 -5.00 -6.78 3.48
CA VAL A 140 -5.42 -5.40 3.17
C VAL A 140 -4.78 -4.88 1.88
N LEU A 141 -3.44 -4.94 1.78
CA LEU A 141 -2.71 -4.51 0.59
C LEU A 141 -3.07 -5.38 -0.63
N ASN A 142 -3.17 -6.70 -0.45
CA ASN A 142 -3.50 -7.64 -1.52
C ASN A 142 -4.90 -7.42 -2.11
N LEU A 143 -5.87 -7.07 -1.27
CA LEU A 143 -7.21 -6.70 -1.74
C LEU A 143 -7.13 -5.51 -2.70
N TRP A 144 -6.47 -4.44 -2.29
CA TRP A 144 -6.34 -3.23 -3.10
C TRP A 144 -5.55 -3.47 -4.40
N LEU A 145 -4.47 -4.24 -4.34
CA LEU A 145 -3.70 -4.63 -5.53
C LEU A 145 -4.55 -5.40 -6.55
N THR A 146 -5.42 -6.29 -6.07
CA THR A 146 -6.36 -7.02 -6.93
C THR A 146 -7.32 -6.06 -7.61
N GLN A 147 -7.89 -5.09 -6.87
CA GLN A 147 -8.81 -4.11 -7.42
C GLN A 147 -8.19 -3.21 -8.50
N ILE A 148 -6.89 -2.90 -8.39
CA ILE A 148 -6.19 -2.10 -9.41
C ILE A 148 -5.90 -2.91 -10.66
N LYS A 149 -5.57 -4.20 -10.53
CA LYS A 149 -5.31 -5.08 -11.68
C LYS A 149 -6.57 -5.42 -12.47
N SER A 150 -7.74 -5.37 -11.84
CA SER A 150 -9.03 -5.66 -12.48
C SER A 150 -9.64 -4.46 -13.22
N LYS A 151 -9.00 -3.30 -13.23
CA LYS A 151 -9.44 -2.08 -13.93
C LYS A 151 -8.57 -1.81 -15.15
#